data_AF-T0KFL4-F1
#
_entry.id   AF-T0KFL4-F1
#
_cell.length_a   1.000
_cell.length_b   1.000
_cell.length_c   1.000
_cell.angle_alpha   90.00
_cell.angle_beta   90.00
_cell.angle_gamma   90.00
#
_symmetry.space_group_name_H-M   'P 1'
#
loop_
_entity.id
_entity.type
_entity.pdbx_description
1 polymer ?
#
loop_
_entity_poly.entity_id
_entity_poly.type
_entity_poly.pdbx_seq_one_letter_code
_entity_poly.pdbx_strand_id
1 'polypeptide(L)'
;MEQALWTKEKWESWGIQSDIVAYDVYINYPVDHSLSLLSKSKDEEESAWKVEFKAALEEDVLEEDPSSGLPNRVPTFHGYSASGNVTGSFVFVNYGTYQDYEDLVKANVSLEGKIAIAKYGGIFRGLKVKRAQELGMIGALLYSDPGDDGKVTEENGYEAYPDGPARHPSAVQRGSAQFLSVRPGDPSTPGYPSKPGAPRAPVDDATPSIPSIPISYADAIPILKALNGHGPSIKDFNKYWNRNLGLAYKGVEYNIGPTLTTSS
;
A
#
# COMPACT_ATOMS: atom_id res chain seq x y z
N MET A 1 8.35 -13.37 -21.88
CA MET A 1 9.29 -14.30 -22.56
C MET A 1 10.35 -13.54 -23.34
N GLU A 2 9.98 -12.50 -24.08
CA GLU A 2 10.86 -11.71 -24.95
C GLU A 2 12.16 -11.24 -24.28
N GLN A 3 12.09 -10.56 -23.12
CA GLN A 3 13.29 -10.06 -22.42
C GLN A 3 14.26 -11.17 -21.98
N ALA A 4 13.74 -12.35 -21.59
CA ALA A 4 14.57 -13.48 -21.18
C ALA A 4 15.32 -14.10 -22.37
N LEU A 5 14.64 -14.22 -23.52
CA LEU A 5 15.25 -14.65 -24.78
C LEU A 5 16.32 -13.66 -25.24
N TRP A 6 15.99 -12.36 -25.27
CA TRP A 6 16.94 -11.31 -25.63
C TRP A 6 18.19 -11.35 -24.75
N THR A 7 18.02 -11.54 -23.43
CA THR A 7 19.15 -11.62 -22.48
C THR A 7 20.04 -12.83 -22.75
N LYS A 8 19.42 -14.00 -22.99
CA LYS A 8 20.14 -15.23 -23.35
C LYS A 8 20.96 -15.03 -24.61
N GLU A 9 20.34 -14.55 -25.68
CA GLU A 9 21.00 -14.32 -26.98
C GLU A 9 22.14 -13.30 -26.84
N LYS A 10 21.95 -12.27 -26.00
CA LYS A 10 22.99 -11.28 -25.75
C LYS A 10 24.22 -11.89 -25.06
N TRP A 11 24.02 -12.75 -24.08
CA TRP A 11 25.12 -13.48 -23.43
C TRP A 11 25.82 -14.44 -24.40
N GLU A 12 25.06 -15.18 -25.21
CA GLU A 12 25.62 -16.08 -26.23
C GLU A 12 26.46 -15.30 -27.26
N SER A 13 26.05 -14.09 -27.63
CA SER A 13 26.82 -13.21 -28.52
C SER A 13 28.18 -12.80 -27.95
N TRP A 14 28.35 -12.87 -26.63
CA TRP A 14 29.61 -12.62 -25.93
C TRP A 14 30.41 -13.90 -25.65
N GLY A 15 29.96 -15.04 -26.17
CA GLY A 15 30.61 -16.34 -25.96
C GLY A 15 30.26 -17.02 -24.63
N ILE A 16 29.22 -16.56 -23.93
CA ILE A 16 28.76 -17.15 -22.67
C ILE A 16 27.63 -18.15 -22.96
N GLN A 17 27.88 -19.44 -22.70
CA GLN A 17 26.82 -20.46 -22.79
C GLN A 17 25.71 -20.15 -21.78
N SER A 18 24.46 -20.11 -22.24
CA SER A 18 23.33 -19.61 -21.46
C SER A 18 22.07 -20.44 -21.69
N ASP A 19 21.30 -20.70 -20.62
CA ASP A 19 20.06 -21.48 -20.67
C ASP A 19 18.91 -20.75 -19.95
N ILE A 20 17.68 -20.95 -20.42
CA ILE A 20 16.46 -20.46 -19.74
C ILE A 20 15.88 -21.60 -18.90
N VAL A 21 15.74 -21.36 -17.59
CA VAL A 21 15.18 -22.33 -16.65
C VAL A 21 13.85 -21.81 -16.09
N ALA A 22 12.75 -22.46 -16.45
CA ALA A 22 11.42 -22.10 -16.00
C ALA A 22 11.02 -22.74 -14.65
N TYR A 23 10.17 -22.04 -13.91
CA TYR A 23 9.52 -22.48 -12.67
C TYR A 23 8.06 -22.04 -12.69
N ASP A 24 7.17 -22.91 -12.24
CA ASP A 24 5.74 -22.64 -12.17
C ASP A 24 5.47 -22.04 -10.78
N VAL A 25 5.48 -20.73 -10.63
CA VAL A 25 5.37 -20.10 -9.31
C VAL A 25 3.94 -19.71 -8.97
N TYR A 26 3.59 -19.76 -7.68
CA TYR A 26 2.37 -19.13 -7.20
C TYR A 26 2.54 -17.61 -7.20
N ILE A 27 1.77 -16.90 -8.04
CA ILE A 27 1.67 -15.44 -8.09
C ILE A 27 0.23 -15.05 -8.39
N ASN A 28 -0.19 -13.85 -8.00
CA ASN A 28 -1.52 -13.32 -8.28
C ASN A 28 -1.46 -12.01 -9.05
N TYR A 29 -2.55 -11.73 -9.76
CA TYR A 29 -2.81 -10.46 -10.43
C TYR A 29 -4.22 -10.02 -10.06
N PRO A 30 -4.47 -8.70 -9.93
CA PRO A 30 -5.79 -8.20 -9.61
C PRO A 30 -6.74 -8.42 -10.80
N VAL A 31 -7.98 -8.79 -10.50
CA VAL A 31 -9.08 -8.78 -11.49
C VAL A 31 -9.73 -7.40 -11.53
N ASP A 32 -9.95 -6.81 -10.36
CA ASP A 32 -10.48 -5.47 -10.16
C ASP A 32 -10.00 -4.92 -8.81
N HIS A 33 -10.10 -3.61 -8.63
CA HIS A 33 -9.80 -2.91 -7.38
C HIS A 33 -10.59 -1.60 -7.30
N SER A 34 -11.01 -1.23 -6.09
CA SER A 34 -11.64 0.07 -5.86
C SER A 34 -11.39 0.54 -4.43
N LEU A 35 -11.41 1.85 -4.26
CA LEU A 35 -11.31 2.50 -2.96
C LEU A 35 -12.19 3.74 -2.99
N SER A 36 -13.03 3.88 -1.97
CA SER A 36 -13.92 5.02 -1.81
C SER A 36 -13.98 5.44 -0.36
N LEU A 37 -13.93 6.74 -0.13
CA LEU A 37 -14.21 7.36 1.16
C LEU A 37 -15.71 7.63 1.23
N LEU A 38 -16.33 7.15 2.30
CA LEU A 38 -17.75 7.34 2.56
C LEU A 38 -17.95 8.33 3.71
N SER A 39 -18.99 9.16 3.61
CA SER A 39 -19.47 9.98 4.72
C SER A 39 -20.97 9.92 4.87
N LYS A 40 -21.47 10.32 6.04
CA LYS A 40 -22.90 10.51 6.29
C LYS A 40 -23.26 11.99 6.18
N SER A 41 -24.37 12.29 5.53
CA SER A 41 -24.95 13.64 5.59
C SER A 41 -25.44 13.94 7.00
N LYS A 42 -25.22 15.16 7.49
CA LYS A 42 -25.77 15.62 8.78
C LYS A 42 -27.22 16.09 8.66
N ASP A 43 -27.71 16.32 7.45
CA ASP A 43 -28.88 17.16 7.19
C ASP A 43 -30.09 16.41 6.60
N GLU A 44 -30.06 15.08 6.49
CA GLU A 44 -31.20 14.32 5.95
C GLU A 44 -31.65 13.23 6.93
N GLU A 45 -32.97 13.10 7.10
CA GLU A 45 -33.65 12.03 7.85
C GLU A 45 -33.28 10.62 7.34
N GLU A 46 -32.66 10.52 6.16
CA GLU A 46 -32.06 9.30 5.63
C GLU A 46 -30.57 9.20 6.00
N SER A 47 -30.30 8.27 6.93
CA SER A 47 -28.96 7.86 7.40
C SER A 47 -28.08 7.15 6.33
N ALA A 48 -28.20 7.52 5.06
CA ALA A 48 -27.49 6.89 3.95
C ALA A 48 -26.02 7.34 3.86
N TRP A 49 -25.14 6.39 3.57
CA TRP A 49 -23.74 6.66 3.25
C TRP A 49 -23.62 7.22 1.83
N LYS A 50 -22.91 8.34 1.66
CA LYS A 50 -22.55 8.90 0.35
C LYS A 50 -21.09 8.67 0.04
N VAL A 51 -20.76 8.49 -1.24
CA VAL A 51 -19.37 8.50 -1.72
C VAL A 51 -18.89 9.94 -1.76
N GLU A 52 -17.96 10.29 -0.88
CA GLU A 52 -17.35 11.63 -0.82
C GLU A 52 -16.14 11.73 -1.74
N PHE A 53 -15.39 10.64 -1.84
CA PHE A 53 -14.22 10.57 -2.71
C PHE A 53 -14.06 9.15 -3.25
N LYS A 54 -13.65 9.05 -4.51
CA LYS A 54 -13.27 7.80 -5.16
C LYS A 54 -11.81 7.94 -5.59
N ALA A 55 -10.95 7.05 -5.10
CA ALA A 55 -9.54 7.06 -5.46
C ALA A 55 -9.36 6.73 -6.95
N ALA A 56 -8.35 7.33 -7.58
CA ALA A 56 -8.03 7.04 -8.97
C ALA A 56 -7.50 5.61 -9.13
N LEU A 57 -6.61 5.18 -8.21
CA LEU A 57 -5.92 3.88 -8.28
C LEU A 57 -5.18 3.64 -9.60
N GLU A 58 -4.74 4.72 -10.24
CA GLU A 58 -3.95 4.71 -11.46
C GLU A 58 -2.88 5.78 -11.40
N GLU A 59 -1.77 5.51 -12.09
CA GLU A 59 -0.77 6.54 -12.37
C GLU A 59 -1.19 7.32 -13.62
N ASP A 60 -0.94 8.63 -13.60
CA ASP A 60 -1.20 9.50 -14.73
C ASP A 60 -0.36 9.06 -15.95
N VAL A 61 -0.95 9.23 -17.13
CA VAL A 61 -0.27 9.03 -18.40
C VAL A 61 0.37 10.35 -18.79
N LEU A 62 1.68 10.33 -18.96
CA LEU A 62 2.53 11.49 -19.24
C LEU A 62 3.03 11.43 -20.68
N GLU A 63 2.95 12.54 -21.40
CA GLU A 63 3.41 12.61 -22.79
C GLU A 63 4.93 12.42 -22.89
N GLU A 64 5.64 12.90 -21.87
CA GLU A 64 7.09 12.84 -21.72
C GLU A 64 7.60 11.43 -21.36
N ASP A 65 6.73 10.57 -20.82
CA ASP A 65 7.03 9.19 -20.45
C ASP A 65 6.06 8.21 -21.10
N PRO A 66 6.36 7.71 -22.31
CA PRO A 66 5.53 6.72 -22.99
C PRO A 66 5.32 5.42 -22.18
N SER A 67 6.18 5.13 -21.19
CA SER A 67 6.02 3.94 -20.35
C SER A 67 4.85 4.04 -19.36
N SER A 68 4.42 5.26 -19.03
CA SER A 68 3.26 5.54 -18.16
C SER A 68 1.92 5.16 -18.80
N GLY A 69 1.85 5.16 -20.15
CA GLY A 69 0.66 4.92 -20.95
C GLY A 69 0.56 3.53 -21.58
N LEU A 70 1.38 2.56 -21.17
CA LEU A 70 1.39 1.23 -21.79
C LEU A 70 0.04 0.50 -21.60
N PRO A 71 -0.51 -0.14 -22.64
CA PRO A 71 -1.83 -0.79 -22.57
C PRO A 71 -1.85 -2.00 -21.64
N ASN A 72 -0.69 -2.62 -21.39
CA ASN A 72 -0.51 -3.76 -20.50
C ASN A 72 0.08 -3.36 -19.14
N ARG A 73 -0.07 -2.08 -18.74
CA ARG A 73 0.35 -1.61 -17.42
C ARG A 73 -0.33 -2.42 -16.33
N VAL A 74 0.45 -2.77 -15.31
CA VAL A 74 -0.05 -3.55 -14.18
C VAL A 74 -0.88 -2.62 -13.28
N PRO A 75 -2.13 -2.95 -12.93
CA PRO A 75 -2.93 -2.12 -12.02
C PRO A 75 -2.23 -1.89 -10.67
N THR A 76 -2.66 -0.89 -9.90
CA THR A 76 -2.09 -0.66 -8.56
C THR A 76 -2.58 -1.73 -7.58
N PHE A 77 -1.70 -2.67 -7.22
CA PHE A 77 -2.03 -3.74 -6.27
C PHE A 77 -0.79 -4.17 -5.48
N HIS A 78 -1.03 -4.80 -4.33
CA HIS A 78 0.00 -5.56 -3.63
C HIS A 78 -0.03 -7.01 -4.09
N GLY A 79 1.13 -7.54 -4.51
CA GLY A 79 1.29 -8.97 -4.75
C GLY A 79 0.99 -9.76 -3.49
N TYR A 80 0.29 -10.88 -3.64
CA TYR A 80 -0.22 -11.78 -2.60
C TYR A 80 -1.26 -11.20 -1.63
N SER A 81 -1.73 -9.98 -1.85
CA SER A 81 -2.85 -9.41 -1.09
C SER A 81 -4.09 -10.31 -1.17
N ALA A 82 -4.86 -10.39 -0.08
CA ALA A 82 -6.12 -11.12 -0.10
C ALA A 82 -7.16 -10.41 -0.99
N SER A 83 -8.04 -11.20 -1.60
CA SER A 83 -9.27 -10.67 -2.20
C SER A 83 -10.29 -10.38 -1.11
N GLY A 84 -11.06 -9.30 -1.26
CA GLY A 84 -12.13 -8.99 -0.32
C GLY A 84 -12.78 -7.64 -0.60
N ASN A 85 -13.99 -7.46 -0.09
CA ASN A 85 -14.68 -6.18 -0.02
C ASN A 85 -14.96 -5.88 1.46
N VAL A 86 -14.37 -4.81 1.96
CA VAL A 86 -14.48 -4.41 3.36
C VAL A 86 -14.85 -2.95 3.44
N THR A 87 -15.68 -2.60 4.41
CA THR A 87 -16.04 -1.23 4.72
C THR A 87 -15.92 -1.04 6.24
N GLY A 88 -15.20 -0.01 6.66
CA GLY A 88 -15.01 0.29 8.07
C GLY A 88 -14.32 1.62 8.26
N SER A 89 -14.44 2.17 9.47
CA SER A 89 -13.61 3.32 9.88
C SER A 89 -12.13 2.96 9.77
N PHE A 90 -11.29 3.97 9.59
CA PHE A 90 -9.86 3.76 9.39
C PHE A 90 -9.02 4.54 10.40
N VAL A 91 -7.79 4.08 10.59
CA VAL A 91 -6.82 4.59 11.57
C VAL A 91 -5.49 4.84 10.86
N PHE A 92 -4.90 6.01 11.07
CA PHE A 92 -3.53 6.29 10.64
C PHE A 92 -2.54 5.59 11.58
N VAL A 93 -1.74 4.69 11.02
CA VAL A 93 -0.84 3.81 11.80
C VAL A 93 0.64 4.15 11.63
N ASN A 94 0.96 5.40 11.26
CA ASN A 94 2.32 5.84 10.96
C ASN A 94 3.00 4.95 9.89
N TYR A 95 4.16 4.35 10.18
CA TYR A 95 4.83 3.40 9.30
C TYR A 95 4.30 1.96 9.48
N GLY A 96 3.30 1.72 10.32
CA GLY A 96 2.75 0.39 10.58
C GLY A 96 3.81 -0.58 11.10
N THR A 97 4.82 -0.07 11.83
CA THR A 97 5.79 -0.93 12.52
C THR A 97 5.14 -1.63 13.71
N TYR A 98 5.75 -2.70 14.20
CA TYR A 98 5.29 -3.34 15.44
C TYR A 98 5.12 -2.29 16.55
N GLN A 99 6.11 -1.41 16.74
CA GLN A 99 6.06 -0.37 17.77
C GLN A 99 4.95 0.67 17.53
N ASP A 100 4.68 1.05 16.28
CA ASP A 100 3.56 1.96 15.97
C ASP A 100 2.23 1.34 16.43
N TYR A 101 2.00 0.06 16.11
CA TYR A 101 0.80 -0.63 16.58
C TYR A 101 0.76 -0.78 18.11
N GLU A 102 1.89 -1.06 18.76
CA GLU A 102 1.95 -1.11 20.23
C GLU A 102 1.65 0.26 20.87
N ASP A 103 2.09 1.35 20.26
CA ASP A 103 1.79 2.70 20.75
C ASP A 103 0.28 2.98 20.66
N LEU A 104 -0.37 2.58 19.55
CA LEU A 104 -1.82 2.70 19.38
C LEU A 104 -2.61 1.88 20.42
N VAL A 105 -2.19 0.63 20.67
CA VAL A 105 -2.81 -0.23 21.68
C VAL A 105 -2.66 0.39 23.07
N LYS A 106 -1.47 0.88 23.43
CA LYS A 106 -1.23 1.56 24.72
C LYS A 106 -2.04 2.84 24.87
N ALA A 107 -2.30 3.54 23.77
CA ALA A 107 -3.15 4.72 23.73
C ALA A 107 -4.66 4.40 23.69
N ASN A 108 -5.05 3.12 23.80
CA ASN A 108 -6.43 2.63 23.71
C ASN A 108 -7.15 3.03 22.41
N VAL A 109 -6.42 3.12 21.29
CA VAL A 109 -7.02 3.33 19.97
C VAL A 109 -7.67 2.02 19.51
N SER A 110 -8.95 2.07 19.13
CA SER A 110 -9.67 0.89 18.62
C SER A 110 -9.17 0.53 17.21
N LEU A 111 -8.61 -0.69 17.07
CA LEU A 111 -8.06 -1.20 15.80
C LEU A 111 -8.92 -2.30 15.17
N GLU A 112 -9.55 -3.15 15.98
CA GLU A 112 -10.37 -4.26 15.48
C GLU A 112 -11.53 -3.75 14.60
N GLY A 113 -11.73 -4.40 13.47
CA GLY A 113 -12.74 -4.02 12.47
C GLY A 113 -12.43 -2.72 11.73
N LYS A 114 -11.21 -2.17 11.86
CA LYS A 114 -10.79 -0.92 11.18
C LYS A 114 -9.87 -1.21 9.99
N ILE A 115 -9.74 -0.22 9.11
CA ILE A 115 -8.79 -0.23 8.01
C ILE A 115 -7.54 0.56 8.42
N ALA A 116 -6.35 0.02 8.20
CA ALA A 116 -5.10 0.73 8.45
C ALA A 116 -4.79 1.65 7.27
N ILE A 117 -4.35 2.89 7.53
CA ILE A 117 -3.64 3.69 6.53
C ILE A 117 -2.21 3.94 7.03
N ALA A 118 -1.23 3.43 6.27
CA ALA A 118 0.17 3.40 6.65
C ALA A 118 1.06 4.05 5.58
N LYS A 119 2.12 4.72 6.03
CA LYS A 119 3.23 5.12 5.16
C LYS A 119 4.05 3.90 4.74
N TYR A 120 4.54 3.91 3.50
CA TYR A 120 5.68 3.11 3.08
C TYR A 120 6.95 3.50 3.83
N GLY A 121 8.01 2.70 3.75
CA GLY A 121 9.28 2.94 4.47
C GLY A 121 9.36 2.27 5.84
N GLY A 122 10.51 2.37 6.52
CA GLY A 122 10.76 1.79 7.84
C GLY A 122 10.93 0.26 7.85
N ILE A 123 9.87 -0.49 7.53
CA ILE A 123 9.88 -1.96 7.49
C ILE A 123 9.27 -2.49 6.18
N PHE A 124 9.52 -3.77 5.90
CA PHE A 124 8.95 -4.45 4.74
C PHE A 124 7.41 -4.44 4.78
N ARG A 125 6.78 -4.12 3.64
CA ARG A 125 5.35 -3.82 3.54
C ARG A 125 4.42 -4.94 4.02
N GLY A 126 4.78 -6.20 3.74
CA GLY A 126 4.00 -7.35 4.20
C GLY A 126 3.91 -7.43 5.73
N LEU A 127 4.92 -6.96 6.46
CA LEU A 127 4.89 -6.95 7.93
C LEU A 127 3.91 -5.90 8.49
N LYS A 128 3.69 -4.80 7.77
CA LYS A 128 2.69 -3.77 8.13
C LYS A 128 1.28 -4.37 8.09
N VAL A 129 0.99 -5.10 7.01
CA VAL A 129 -0.28 -5.80 6.80
C VAL A 129 -0.43 -6.96 7.78
N LYS A 130 0.64 -7.73 8.01
CA LYS A 130 0.68 -8.83 9.00
C LYS A 130 0.29 -8.35 10.39
N ARG A 131 0.82 -7.21 10.84
CA ARG A 131 0.50 -6.71 12.19
C ARG A 131 -0.91 -6.14 12.27
N ALA A 132 -1.41 -5.48 11.22
CA ALA A 132 -2.82 -5.08 11.11
C ALA A 132 -3.76 -6.28 11.29
N GLN A 133 -3.58 -7.36 10.53
CA GLN A 133 -4.46 -8.54 10.64
C GLN A 133 -4.38 -9.22 12.02
N GLU A 134 -3.20 -9.27 12.65
CA GLU A 134 -3.03 -9.83 13.99
C GLU A 134 -3.82 -9.06 15.06
N LEU A 135 -4.08 -7.78 14.82
CA LEU A 135 -4.85 -6.90 15.70
C LEU A 135 -6.32 -6.77 15.27
N GLY A 136 -6.79 -7.66 14.38
CA GLY A 136 -8.18 -7.74 13.94
C GLY A 136 -8.61 -6.61 12.99
N MET A 137 -7.66 -5.87 12.41
CA MET A 137 -7.96 -4.92 11.34
C MET A 137 -8.38 -5.67 10.08
N ILE A 138 -9.24 -5.07 9.26
CA ILE A 138 -9.91 -5.74 8.13
C ILE A 138 -9.38 -5.33 6.76
N GLY A 139 -8.46 -4.36 6.70
CA GLY A 139 -7.81 -3.96 5.46
C GLY A 139 -6.65 -3.00 5.69
N ALA A 140 -5.84 -2.78 4.67
CA ALA A 140 -4.70 -1.86 4.74
C ALA A 140 -4.47 -1.04 3.46
N LEU A 141 -4.29 0.26 3.62
CA LEU A 141 -3.89 1.20 2.59
C LEU A 141 -2.45 1.63 2.83
N LEU A 142 -1.60 1.54 1.81
CA LEU A 142 -0.20 1.95 1.90
C LEU A 142 0.09 3.04 0.88
N TYR A 143 0.68 4.15 1.32
CA TYR A 143 1.05 5.27 0.44
C TYR A 143 2.50 5.70 0.67
N SER A 144 3.13 6.29 -0.34
CA SER A 144 4.47 6.88 -0.20
C SER A 144 4.34 8.36 0.16
N ASP A 145 4.63 8.69 1.41
CA ASP A 145 4.60 10.07 1.90
C ASP A 145 5.80 10.86 1.34
N PRO A 146 5.59 12.05 0.74
CA PRO A 146 6.69 12.88 0.25
C PRO A 146 7.71 13.26 1.32
N GLY A 147 7.36 13.17 2.61
CA GLY A 147 8.27 13.41 3.72
C GLY A 147 9.42 12.40 3.78
N ASP A 148 9.32 11.27 3.08
CA ASP A 148 10.41 10.29 2.92
C ASP A 148 11.33 10.60 1.73
N ASP A 149 10.98 11.57 0.87
CA ASP A 149 11.76 11.95 -0.32
C ASP A 149 12.88 12.96 -0.01
N GLY A 150 13.10 13.27 1.27
CA GLY A 150 14.17 14.15 1.73
C GLY A 150 13.96 15.60 1.29
N LYS A 151 14.96 16.18 0.61
CA LYS A 151 14.90 17.59 0.17
C LYS A 151 14.18 17.78 -1.17
N VAL A 152 13.95 16.71 -1.92
CA VAL A 152 13.45 16.78 -3.30
C VAL A 152 11.93 16.61 -3.31
N THR A 153 11.24 17.68 -2.91
CA THR A 153 9.78 17.69 -2.74
C THR A 153 9.18 18.98 -3.29
N GLU A 154 7.90 18.95 -3.65
CA GLU A 154 7.15 20.16 -4.04
C GLU A 154 7.14 21.22 -2.92
N GLU A 155 7.09 20.79 -1.65
CA GLU A 155 7.19 21.69 -0.48
C GLU A 155 8.48 22.52 -0.48
N ASN A 156 9.57 21.93 -0.97
CA ASN A 156 10.87 22.58 -1.09
C ASN A 156 11.07 23.30 -2.44
N GLY A 157 10.00 23.47 -3.22
CA GLY A 157 10.01 24.21 -4.48
C GLY A 157 10.49 23.44 -5.71
N TYR A 158 10.60 22.11 -5.63
CA TYR A 158 10.89 21.27 -6.80
C TYR A 158 9.60 20.93 -7.54
N GLU A 159 9.61 21.05 -8.86
CA GLU A 159 8.54 20.53 -9.69
C GLU A 159 8.48 19.00 -9.56
N ALA A 160 7.27 18.46 -9.59
CA ALA A 160 7.06 17.02 -9.67
C ALA A 160 7.50 16.52 -11.05
N TYR A 161 7.89 15.25 -11.14
CA TYR A 161 8.03 14.55 -12.41
C TYR A 161 6.74 14.78 -13.23
N PRO A 162 6.80 14.95 -14.57
CA PRO A 162 7.98 14.90 -15.42
C PRO A 162 8.84 16.17 -15.44
N ASP A 163 8.31 17.30 -14.98
CA ASP A 163 8.95 18.62 -15.08
C ASP A 163 10.12 18.79 -14.09
N GLY A 164 10.10 18.06 -12.98
CA GLY A 164 11.17 18.07 -12.01
C GLY A 164 11.41 16.73 -11.32
N PRO A 165 12.35 16.71 -10.35
CA PRO A 165 12.80 15.48 -9.71
C PRO A 165 11.92 15.05 -8.53
N ALA A 166 10.94 15.86 -8.10
CA ALA A 166 10.05 15.47 -7.02
C ALA A 166 9.07 14.36 -7.48
N ARG A 167 8.61 13.54 -6.54
CA ARG A 167 7.68 12.43 -6.83
C ARG A 167 6.38 12.95 -7.45
N HIS A 168 5.96 12.34 -8.57
CA HIS A 168 4.66 12.59 -9.19
C HIS A 168 3.51 12.33 -8.19
N PRO A 169 2.49 13.21 -8.08
CA PRO A 169 1.34 13.02 -7.19
C PRO A 169 0.61 11.68 -7.29
N SER A 170 0.43 11.20 -8.52
CA SER A 170 -0.20 9.91 -8.83
C SER A 170 0.72 8.70 -8.64
N ALA A 171 2.02 8.86 -8.32
CA ALA A 171 2.98 7.76 -8.29
C ALA A 171 2.61 6.72 -7.23
N VAL A 172 2.62 5.43 -7.61
CA VAL A 172 2.25 4.32 -6.71
C VAL A 172 3.36 3.28 -6.61
N GLN A 173 3.81 3.02 -5.39
CA GLN A 173 4.73 1.92 -5.12
C GLN A 173 3.95 0.60 -5.06
N ARG A 174 4.03 -0.20 -6.14
CA ARG A 174 3.60 -1.61 -6.14
C ARG A 174 4.61 -2.50 -5.39
N GLY A 175 4.19 -3.70 -5.01
CA GLY A 175 5.12 -4.68 -4.44
C GLY A 175 4.44 -5.85 -3.73
N SER A 176 5.22 -6.89 -3.43
CA SER A 176 4.75 -8.06 -2.69
C SER A 176 4.46 -7.73 -1.21
N ALA A 177 3.31 -8.24 -0.72
CA ALA A 177 2.90 -8.25 0.68
C ALA A 177 3.08 -9.63 1.35
N GLN A 178 3.70 -10.60 0.66
CA GLN A 178 4.05 -11.92 1.23
C GLN A 178 4.83 -11.78 2.53
N PHE A 179 4.57 -12.63 3.51
CA PHE A 179 5.35 -12.69 4.73
C PHE A 179 6.67 -13.43 4.48
N LEU A 180 7.60 -12.75 3.79
CA LEU A 180 8.89 -13.30 3.37
C LEU A 180 9.72 -13.86 4.54
N SER A 181 9.52 -13.34 5.75
CA SER A 181 10.15 -13.85 6.97
C SER A 181 9.61 -15.22 7.42
N VAL A 182 8.44 -15.63 6.92
CA VAL A 182 7.81 -16.92 7.21
C VAL A 182 8.19 -17.94 6.13
N ARG A 183 7.93 -17.63 4.86
CA ARG A 183 8.34 -18.45 3.71
C ARG A 183 8.91 -17.56 2.61
N PRO A 184 10.24 -17.47 2.46
CA PRO A 184 10.84 -16.80 1.31
C PRO A 184 10.72 -17.65 0.04
N GLY A 185 10.70 -17.02 -1.13
CA GLY A 185 10.51 -17.70 -2.42
C GLY A 185 9.03 -17.90 -2.75
N ASP A 186 8.73 -18.95 -3.51
CA ASP A 186 7.34 -19.34 -3.79
C ASP A 186 6.68 -19.86 -2.48
N PRO A 187 5.62 -19.19 -1.98
CA PRO A 187 5.00 -19.56 -0.71
C PRO A 187 4.39 -20.97 -0.72
N SER A 188 4.12 -21.52 -1.91
CA SER A 188 3.53 -22.85 -2.11
C SER A 188 4.56 -23.97 -2.16
N THR A 189 5.85 -23.70 -2.36
CA THR A 189 6.92 -24.72 -2.42
C THR A 189 8.09 -24.40 -1.47
N PRO A 190 7.85 -24.34 -0.15
CA PRO A 190 8.89 -23.92 0.80
C PRO A 190 10.05 -24.92 0.83
N GLY A 191 11.24 -24.44 0.47
CA GLY A 191 12.49 -25.20 0.56
C GLY A 191 12.84 -26.08 -0.64
N TYR A 192 12.04 -26.06 -1.73
CA TYR A 192 12.32 -26.82 -2.95
C TYR A 192 11.82 -26.09 -4.20
N PRO A 193 12.34 -26.41 -5.40
CA PRO A 193 11.99 -25.67 -6.62
C PRO A 193 10.56 -25.94 -7.09
N SER A 194 9.87 -24.89 -7.56
CA SER A 194 8.53 -24.96 -8.16
C SER A 194 8.54 -25.59 -9.56
N LYS A 195 8.94 -26.85 -9.66
CA LYS A 195 8.92 -27.63 -10.92
C LYS A 195 7.55 -28.29 -11.14
N PRO A 196 7.21 -28.63 -12.39
CA PRO A 196 6.02 -29.43 -12.67
C PRO A 196 5.96 -30.68 -11.80
N GLY A 197 4.83 -30.92 -11.14
CA GLY A 197 4.63 -32.04 -10.22
C GLY A 197 5.20 -31.87 -8.81
N ALA A 198 5.85 -30.74 -8.49
CA ALA A 198 6.27 -30.45 -7.13
C ALA A 198 5.05 -30.37 -6.19
N PRO A 199 5.12 -30.94 -4.96
CA PRO A 199 4.08 -30.77 -3.95
C PRO A 199 3.82 -29.27 -3.68
N ARG A 200 2.59 -28.92 -3.31
CA ARG A 200 2.20 -27.53 -3.01
C ARG A 200 1.58 -27.46 -1.63
N ALA A 201 2.08 -26.56 -0.79
CA ALA A 201 1.52 -26.27 0.51
C ALA A 201 0.47 -25.14 0.42
N PRO A 202 -0.52 -25.10 1.34
CA PRO A 202 -1.35 -23.92 1.56
C PRO A 202 -0.49 -22.68 1.88
N VAL A 203 -0.96 -21.50 1.50
CA VAL A 203 -0.18 -20.24 1.56
C VAL A 203 -0.65 -19.28 2.66
N ASP A 204 -1.66 -19.65 3.43
CA ASP A 204 -2.37 -18.78 4.37
C ASP A 204 -1.51 -18.26 5.53
N ASP A 205 -0.45 -18.98 5.90
CA ASP A 205 0.53 -18.56 6.92
C ASP A 205 1.60 -17.60 6.37
N ALA A 206 1.74 -17.54 5.05
CA ALA A 206 2.79 -16.79 4.36
C ALA A 206 2.26 -15.62 3.52
N THR A 207 0.95 -15.43 3.46
CA THR A 207 0.29 -14.36 2.71
C THR A 207 -0.79 -13.68 3.54
N PRO A 208 -1.08 -12.39 3.31
CA PRO A 208 -2.15 -11.68 4.01
C PRO A 208 -3.52 -12.36 3.88
N SER A 209 -4.31 -12.33 4.94
CA SER A 209 -5.73 -12.74 4.92
C SER A 209 -6.70 -11.56 4.81
N ILE A 210 -6.18 -10.33 4.83
CA ILE A 210 -6.95 -9.09 4.67
C ILE A 210 -6.58 -8.38 3.37
N PRO A 211 -7.52 -7.70 2.70
CA PRO A 211 -7.22 -6.93 1.50
C PRO A 211 -6.30 -5.75 1.82
N SER A 212 -5.36 -5.49 0.91
CA SER A 212 -4.48 -4.33 0.96
C SER A 212 -4.23 -3.74 -0.42
N ILE A 213 -4.19 -2.40 -0.51
CA ILE A 213 -4.04 -1.65 -1.76
C ILE A 213 -2.95 -0.57 -1.59
N PRO A 214 -1.97 -0.48 -2.52
CA PRO A 214 -1.09 0.68 -2.58
C PRO A 214 -1.81 1.83 -3.26
N ILE A 215 -1.70 3.02 -2.70
CA ILE A 215 -2.33 4.25 -3.24
C ILE A 215 -1.28 5.34 -3.44
N SER A 216 -1.60 6.27 -4.33
CA SER A 216 -0.82 7.47 -4.54
C SER A 216 -0.92 8.39 -3.32
N TYR A 217 0.03 9.32 -3.14
CA TYR A 217 -0.17 10.31 -2.08
C TYR A 217 -1.28 11.29 -2.43
N ALA A 218 -1.57 11.51 -3.72
CA ALA A 218 -2.75 12.27 -4.15
C ALA A 218 -4.06 11.64 -3.61
N ASP A 219 -4.21 10.32 -3.73
CA ASP A 219 -5.36 9.58 -3.19
C ASP A 219 -5.36 9.52 -1.65
N ALA A 220 -4.18 9.54 -1.02
CA ALA A 220 -4.06 9.52 0.43
C ALA A 220 -4.51 10.84 1.09
N ILE A 221 -4.34 11.99 0.43
CA ILE A 221 -4.69 13.31 0.98
C ILE A 221 -6.15 13.40 1.46
N PRO A 222 -7.18 13.14 0.63
CA PRO A 222 -8.57 13.24 1.08
C PRO A 222 -8.89 12.25 2.22
N ILE A 223 -8.31 11.04 2.17
CA ILE A 223 -8.49 10.02 3.21
C ILE A 223 -7.88 10.49 4.53
N LEU A 224 -6.65 10.98 4.52
CA LEU A 224 -5.97 11.48 5.72
C LEU A 224 -6.62 12.76 6.25
N LYS A 225 -7.11 13.65 5.38
CA LYS A 225 -7.86 14.84 5.79
C LYS A 225 -9.16 14.51 6.51
N ALA A 226 -9.81 13.40 6.15
CA ALA A 226 -10.99 12.93 6.87
C ALA A 226 -10.68 12.44 8.30
N LEU A 227 -9.40 12.30 8.68
CA LEU A 227 -8.99 12.11 10.07
C LEU A 227 -8.76 13.42 10.82
N ASN A 228 -8.58 14.55 10.14
CA ASN A 228 -8.27 15.83 10.80
C ASN A 228 -9.32 16.12 11.89
N GLY A 229 -8.85 16.42 13.11
CA GLY A 229 -9.72 16.64 14.27
C GLY A 229 -10.38 15.39 14.87
N HIS A 230 -10.10 14.18 14.37
CA HIS A 230 -10.66 12.93 14.88
C HIS A 230 -9.61 12.07 15.60
N GLY A 231 -9.90 11.71 16.85
CA GLY A 231 -8.99 10.93 17.67
C GLY A 231 -7.72 11.68 18.07
N PRO A 232 -6.74 10.98 18.66
CA PRO A 232 -5.48 11.58 19.09
C PRO A 232 -4.71 12.27 17.95
N SER A 233 -3.89 13.26 18.29
CA SER A 233 -2.92 13.82 17.36
C SER A 233 -1.62 13.01 17.41
N ILE A 234 -0.88 12.92 16.31
CA ILE A 234 0.51 12.43 16.33
C ILE A 234 1.40 13.14 17.36
N LYS A 235 1.06 14.37 17.75
CA LYS A 235 1.78 15.15 18.77
C LYS A 235 1.64 14.57 20.18
N ASP A 236 0.59 13.77 20.41
CA ASP A 236 0.36 13.07 21.67
C ASP A 236 1.20 11.79 21.79
N PHE A 237 1.84 11.38 20.69
CA PHE A 237 2.68 10.19 20.59
C PHE A 237 4.17 10.56 20.63
N ASN A 238 5.02 9.52 20.69
CA ASN A 238 6.46 9.72 20.76
C ASN A 238 7.05 10.39 19.50
N LYS A 239 8.33 10.76 19.58
CA LYS A 239 9.04 11.48 18.51
C LYS A 239 9.07 10.79 17.14
N TYR A 240 8.73 9.50 17.04
CA TYR A 240 8.71 8.77 15.77
C TYR A 240 7.43 9.00 14.97
N TRP A 241 6.34 9.41 15.63
CA TRP A 241 5.08 9.80 14.99
C TRP A 241 5.12 11.21 14.38
N ASN A 242 6.11 12.01 14.78
CA ASN A 242 6.25 13.42 14.41
C ASN A 242 7.34 13.64 13.33
N ARG A 243 7.57 12.64 12.47
CA ARG A 243 8.61 12.67 11.42
C ARG A 243 7.99 12.40 10.06
N ASN A 244 8.61 13.00 9.02
CA ASN A 244 8.31 12.75 7.62
C ASN A 244 6.80 12.93 7.37
N LEU A 245 6.33 14.16 7.62
CA LEU A 245 4.94 14.60 7.53
C LEU A 245 4.73 15.40 6.24
N GLY A 246 5.14 14.85 5.10
CA GLY A 246 5.24 15.57 3.83
C GLY A 246 3.91 15.88 3.16
N LEU A 247 2.78 15.63 3.81
CA LEU A 247 1.46 16.10 3.37
C LEU A 247 0.92 17.22 4.27
N ALA A 248 1.67 17.66 5.29
CA ALA A 248 1.25 18.72 6.20
C ALA A 248 1.00 20.05 5.46
N TYR A 249 1.87 20.44 4.53
CA TYR A 249 1.68 21.63 3.69
C TYR A 249 0.48 21.52 2.73
N LYS A 250 -0.02 20.30 2.47
CA LYS A 250 -1.26 20.05 1.73
C LYS A 250 -2.49 19.98 2.63
N GLY A 251 -2.36 20.29 3.92
CA GLY A 251 -3.46 20.39 4.90
C GLY A 251 -3.81 19.08 5.62
N VAL A 252 -2.90 18.10 5.65
CA VAL A 252 -3.06 16.88 6.46
C VAL A 252 -2.51 17.13 7.86
N GLU A 253 -3.33 16.93 8.90
CA GLU A 253 -2.91 17.15 10.30
C GLU A 253 -2.32 15.89 10.95
N TYR A 254 -2.46 14.74 10.28
CA TYR A 254 -2.04 13.42 10.76
C TYR A 254 -2.64 13.08 12.14
N ASN A 255 -3.93 13.37 12.32
CA ASN A 255 -4.70 12.75 13.39
C ASN A 255 -4.79 11.23 13.19
N ILE A 256 -4.82 10.50 14.31
CA ILE A 256 -4.80 9.03 14.32
C ILE A 256 -6.15 8.44 13.92
N GLY A 257 -7.26 9.11 14.26
CA GLY A 257 -8.58 8.52 14.21
C GLY A 257 -8.87 7.61 15.41
N PRO A 258 -9.81 6.66 15.28
CA PRO A 258 -10.52 6.32 14.05
C PRO A 258 -11.43 7.45 13.56
N THR A 259 -11.76 7.45 12.26
CA THR A 259 -12.90 8.22 11.75
C THR A 259 -14.18 7.81 12.51
N LEU A 260 -15.08 8.77 12.77
CA LEU A 260 -16.30 8.53 13.54
C LEU A 260 -17.07 7.29 13.03
N THR A 261 -17.17 6.26 13.86
CA THR A 261 -18.27 5.30 13.79
C THR A 261 -19.47 5.98 14.44
N THR A 262 -20.52 6.32 13.71
CA THR A 262 -21.80 6.55 14.40
C THR A 262 -22.22 5.18 14.93
N SER A 263 -21.96 4.93 16.21
CA SER A 263 -22.57 3.83 16.94
C SER A 263 -24.08 3.87 16.66
N SER A 264 -24.61 2.76 16.14
CA SER A 264 -26.05 2.50 16.09
C SER A 264 -26.66 2.56 17.49
#